data_AF-A0A7W1BM10-F1
#
_entry.id   AF-A0A7W1BM10-F1
#
_cell.length_a   1.000
_cell.length_b   1.000
_cell.length_c   1.000
_cell.angle_alpha   90.00
_cell.angle_beta   90.00
_cell.angle_gamma   90.00
#
_symmetry.space_group_name_H-M   'P 1'
#
loop_
_entity.id
_entity.type
_entity.pdbx_description
1 polymer ?
#
loop_
_entity_poly.entity_id
_entity_poly.type
_entity_poly.pdbx_seq_one_letter_code
_entity_poly.pdbx_strand_id
1 'polypeptide(L)'
;RGPQTRSEVRTRAARLLPGDNPDSIEAALEALIGRRPAPAATPLPRRLGQKEVRYAQTLGGEVVEVMDDVSVQIPPAAIADRIAELEKAMDELRSEVADLRAQFAVFKKQFE
;
A
#
# COMPACT_ATOMS: atom_id res chain seq x y z
N ARG A 1 0.53 9.76 -6.48
CA ARG A 1 1.32 9.56 -7.72
C ARG A 1 2.27 8.35 -7.62
N GLY A 2 2.01 7.42 -6.68
CA GLY A 2 2.84 6.21 -6.52
C GLY A 2 4.30 6.51 -6.17
N PRO A 3 5.16 5.48 -6.28
CA PRO A 3 6.60 5.61 -6.17
C PRO A 3 7.17 6.50 -7.30
N GLN A 4 8.12 7.37 -6.96
CA GLN A 4 8.70 8.33 -7.91
C GLN A 4 10.21 8.43 -7.75
N THR A 5 10.93 8.73 -8.82
CA THR A 5 12.37 9.02 -8.74
C THR A 5 12.62 10.43 -8.17
N ARG A 6 13.86 10.71 -7.75
CA ARG A 6 14.26 12.05 -7.29
C ARG A 6 14.01 13.12 -8.37
N SER A 7 14.32 12.80 -9.63
CA SER A 7 14.13 13.70 -10.77
C SER A 7 12.65 14.00 -11.01
N GLU A 8 11.78 12.99 -10.91
CA GLU A 8 10.34 13.18 -11.00
C GLU A 8 9.77 14.03 -9.86
N VAL A 9 10.22 13.78 -8.62
CA VAL A 9 9.81 14.58 -7.46
C VAL A 9 10.18 16.04 -7.66
N ARG A 10 11.40 16.32 -8.15
CA ARG A 10 11.85 17.69 -8.48
C ARG A 10 10.92 18.39 -9.45
N THR A 11 10.68 17.77 -10.59
CA THR A 11 9.85 18.38 -11.64
C THR A 11 8.40 18.57 -11.19
N ARG A 12 7.85 17.60 -10.45
CA ARG A 12 6.43 17.60 -10.05
C ARG A 12 6.14 18.45 -8.81
N ALA A 13 7.11 18.62 -7.92
CA ALA A 13 6.99 19.43 -6.72
C ALA A 13 7.47 20.89 -6.91
N ALA A 14 7.98 21.26 -8.09
CA ALA A 14 8.56 22.59 -8.36
C ALA A 14 7.66 23.77 -7.96
N ARG A 15 6.33 23.65 -8.05
CA ARG A 15 5.38 24.70 -7.64
C ARG A 15 5.12 24.76 -6.13
N LEU A 16 5.40 23.67 -5.42
CA LEU A 16 5.17 23.53 -3.98
C LEU A 16 6.43 23.84 -3.17
N LEU A 17 7.60 23.55 -3.75
CA LEU A 17 8.91 23.87 -3.20
C LEU A 17 9.63 24.82 -4.16
N PRO A 18 9.32 26.13 -4.13
CA PRO A 18 10.01 27.11 -4.95
C PRO A 18 11.45 27.28 -4.46
N GLY A 19 12.39 26.64 -5.14
CA GLY A 19 13.81 26.70 -4.81
C GLY A 19 14.59 25.69 -5.64
N ASP A 20 15.34 26.18 -6.60
CA ASP A 20 16.10 25.39 -7.59
C ASP A 20 17.34 24.69 -7.01
N ASN A 21 17.40 24.45 -5.69
CA ASN A 21 18.55 23.75 -5.13
C ASN A 21 18.36 22.23 -5.28
N PRO A 22 19.08 21.55 -6.18
CA PRO A 22 18.98 20.11 -6.37
C PRO A 22 19.30 19.32 -5.09
N ASP A 23 20.16 19.86 -4.22
CA ASP A 23 20.55 19.25 -2.95
C ASP A 23 19.42 19.31 -1.92
N SER A 24 18.49 20.25 -2.06
CA SER A 24 17.36 20.40 -1.13
C SER A 24 16.41 19.20 -1.17
N ILE A 25 16.21 18.57 -2.33
CA ILE A 25 15.29 17.44 -2.46
C ILE A 25 15.87 16.17 -1.86
N GLU A 26 17.18 15.98 -1.99
CA GLU A 26 17.87 14.84 -1.38
C GLU A 26 17.83 14.96 0.14
N ALA A 27 18.20 16.13 0.68
CA ALA A 27 18.10 16.40 2.11
C ALA A 27 16.65 16.28 2.63
N ALA A 28 15.66 16.74 1.86
CA ALA A 28 14.26 16.60 2.24
C ALA A 28 13.79 15.13 2.24
N LEU A 29 14.20 14.34 1.24
CA LEU A 29 13.89 12.90 1.20
C LEU A 29 14.57 12.16 2.36
N GLU A 30 15.85 12.45 2.64
CA GLU A 30 16.57 11.89 3.79
C GLU A 30 15.90 12.27 5.12
N ALA A 31 15.45 13.51 5.28
CA ALA A 31 14.72 13.93 6.48
C ALA A 31 13.40 13.18 6.64
N LEU A 32 12.68 12.90 5.54
CA LEU A 32 11.44 12.12 5.56
C LEU A 32 11.68 10.64 5.90
N ILE A 33 12.80 10.07 5.43
CA ILE A 33 13.23 8.70 5.73
C ILE A 33 13.71 8.59 7.20
N GLY A 34 14.46 9.59 7.68
CA GLY A 34 15.00 9.63 9.04
C GLY A 34 13.98 10.00 10.12
N ARG A 35 12.77 10.43 9.73
CA ARG A 35 11.72 10.87 10.65
C ARG A 35 11.38 9.78 11.68
N ARG A 36 11.16 10.20 12.93
CA ARG A 36 10.73 9.37 14.06
C ARG A 36 9.41 9.92 14.64
N PRO A 37 8.54 9.07 15.25
CA PRO A 37 8.70 7.63 15.49
C PRO A 37 8.51 6.76 14.24
N ALA A 38 7.87 7.28 13.19
CA ALA A 38 7.65 6.59 11.93
C ALA A 38 8.24 7.38 10.74
N PRO A 39 8.93 6.72 9.79
CA PRO A 39 9.36 7.35 8.55
C PRO A 39 8.13 7.76 7.72
N ALA A 40 8.27 8.82 6.93
CA ALA A 40 7.23 9.29 6.00
C ALA A 40 7.53 8.93 4.53
N ALA A 41 8.75 8.48 4.25
CA ALA A 41 9.16 7.95 2.95
C ALA A 41 10.14 6.79 3.13
N THR A 42 10.23 5.92 2.13
CA THR A 42 11.21 4.82 2.07
C THR A 42 11.80 4.69 0.67
N PRO A 43 13.11 4.45 0.51
CA PRO A 43 13.69 4.09 -0.78
C PRO A 43 13.30 2.67 -1.17
N LEU A 44 13.02 2.47 -2.45
CA LEU A 44 12.68 1.17 -3.01
C LEU A 44 13.88 0.52 -3.70
N PRO A 45 13.92 -0.81 -3.79
CA PRO A 45 14.90 -1.51 -4.61
C PRO A 45 14.91 -1.00 -6.06
N ARG A 46 16.11 -0.98 -6.67
CA ARG A 46 16.24 -0.65 -8.09
C ARG A 46 15.62 -1.75 -8.94
N ARG A 47 14.85 -1.36 -9.97
CA ARG A 47 14.34 -2.26 -11.01
C ARG A 47 15.43 -2.56 -12.04
N LEU A 48 15.33 -3.69 -12.73
CA LEU A 48 16.26 -4.06 -13.79
C LEU A 48 16.19 -3.00 -14.91
N GLY A 49 17.35 -2.53 -15.38
CA GLY A 49 17.42 -1.47 -16.39
C GLY A 49 17.12 -0.05 -15.89
N GLN A 50 16.71 0.16 -14.63
CA GLN A 50 16.56 1.49 -14.05
C GLN A 50 17.76 1.89 -13.18
N LYS A 51 18.41 2.99 -13.53
CA LYS A 51 19.57 3.52 -12.80
C LYS A 51 19.17 4.30 -11.53
N GLU A 52 17.98 4.89 -11.52
CA GLU A 52 17.51 5.75 -10.42
C GLU A 52 16.74 4.96 -9.36
N VAL A 53 16.95 5.33 -8.10
CA VAL A 53 16.15 4.83 -6.96
C VAL A 53 14.81 5.55 -6.95
N ARG A 54 13.74 4.80 -6.69
CA ARG A 54 12.40 5.35 -6.47
C ARG A 54 12.08 5.42 -4.99
N TYR A 55 11.29 6.39 -4.59
CA TYR A 55 10.86 6.62 -3.22
C TYR A 55 9.35 6.50 -3.13
N ALA A 56 8.86 5.83 -2.07
CA ALA A 56 7.45 5.69 -1.78
C ALA A 56 7.10 6.33 -0.42
N GLN A 57 5.88 6.87 -0.33
CA GLN A 57 5.35 7.43 0.91
C GLN A 57 4.82 6.33 1.83
N THR A 58 5.07 6.43 3.13
CA THR A 58 4.69 5.43 4.15
C THR A 58 3.57 5.92 5.08
N LEU A 59 2.95 7.08 4.77
CA LEU A 59 1.86 7.64 5.60
C LEU A 59 0.58 6.80 5.54
N GLY A 60 0.43 5.98 4.48
CA GLY A 60 -0.69 5.06 4.30
C GLY A 60 -0.45 3.65 4.86
N GLY A 61 0.65 3.42 5.59
CA GLY A 61 1.06 2.10 6.07
C GLY A 61 2.36 1.60 5.43
N GLU A 62 2.68 0.34 5.69
CA GLU A 62 3.89 -0.31 5.17
C GLU A 62 3.84 -0.41 3.64
N VAL A 63 4.92 0.01 2.99
CA VAL A 63 5.05 -0.08 1.54
C VAL A 63 5.59 -1.46 1.18
N VAL A 64 4.70 -2.34 0.74
CA VAL A 64 5.08 -3.60 0.09
C VAL A 64 5.28 -3.29 -1.39
N GLU A 65 6.53 -3.22 -1.86
CA GLU A 65 6.75 -3.16 -3.31
C GLU A 65 6.53 -4.54 -3.90
N VAL A 66 5.44 -4.71 -4.64
CA VAL A 66 5.31 -5.83 -5.55
C VAL A 66 6.32 -5.58 -6.67
N MET A 67 7.34 -6.44 -6.78
CA MET A 67 8.29 -6.40 -7.89
C MET A 67 7.52 -6.64 -9.20
N ASP A 68 7.09 -5.58 -9.87
CA ASP A 68 6.44 -5.67 -11.20
C ASP A 68 7.40 -6.17 -12.31
N ASP A 69 8.68 -6.41 -12.01
CA ASP A 69 9.68 -6.85 -12.99
C ASP A 69 9.68 -8.37 -13.25
N VAL A 70 8.81 -9.10 -12.55
CA VAL A 70 8.34 -10.38 -13.02
C VAL A 70 6.86 -10.16 -13.26
N SER A 71 6.46 -10.08 -14.52
CA SER A 71 5.17 -10.63 -14.91
C SER A 71 5.22 -12.09 -14.44
N VAL A 72 4.92 -12.32 -13.16
CA VAL A 72 4.51 -13.62 -12.69
C VAL A 72 3.19 -13.75 -13.42
N GLN A 73 3.23 -14.43 -14.56
CA GLN A 73 2.04 -14.97 -15.18
C GLN A 73 1.49 -15.92 -14.12
N ILE A 74 0.72 -15.38 -13.18
CA ILE A 74 -0.03 -16.18 -12.23
C ILE A 74 -0.93 -16.99 -13.16
N PRO A 75 -0.75 -18.32 -13.23
CA PRO A 75 -1.54 -19.11 -14.15
C PRO A 75 -3.01 -18.84 -13.81
N PRO A 76 -3.89 -18.65 -14.81
CA PRO A 76 -5.30 -18.32 -14.57
C PRO A 76 -5.99 -19.31 -13.61
N ALA A 77 -5.49 -20.55 -13.51
CA ALA A 77 -5.87 -21.52 -12.49
C ALA A 77 -5.64 -21.03 -11.05
N ALA A 78 -4.47 -20.48 -10.73
CA ALA A 78 -4.16 -19.98 -9.39
C ALA A 78 -4.99 -18.74 -9.00
N ILE A 79 -5.44 -17.96 -9.99
CA ILE A 79 -6.39 -16.85 -9.77
C ILE A 79 -7.78 -17.42 -9.47
N ALA A 80 -8.24 -18.42 -10.24
CA ALA A 80 -9.53 -19.06 -10.03
C ALA A 80 -9.61 -19.76 -8.66
N ASP A 81 -8.56 -20.46 -8.26
CA ASP A 81 -8.46 -21.11 -6.94
C ASP A 81 -8.54 -20.07 -5.82
N ARG A 82 -7.83 -18.94 -5.96
CA ARG A 82 -7.86 -17.87 -4.97
C ARG A 82 -9.24 -17.21 -4.86
N ILE A 83 -9.94 -17.05 -5.98
CA ILE A 83 -11.30 -16.52 -6.00
C ILE A 83 -12.25 -17.49 -5.29
N ALA A 84 -12.16 -18.79 -5.59
CA ALA A 84 -13.00 -19.81 -4.94
C ALA A 84 -12.77 -19.86 -3.41
N GLU A 85 -11.52 -19.75 -2.95
CA GLU A 85 -11.21 -19.65 -1.51
C GLU A 85 -11.85 -18.41 -0.86
N LEU A 86 -11.78 -17.26 -1.53
CA LEU A 86 -12.35 -16.01 -1.03
C LEU A 86 -13.88 -16.04 -1.02
N GLU A 87 -14.51 -16.62 -2.04
CA GLU A 87 -15.96 -16.83 -2.10
C GLU A 87 -16.43 -17.71 -0.95
N LYS A 88 -15.73 -18.82 -0.69
CA LYS A 88 -16.02 -19.69 0.45
C LYS A 88 -15.89 -18.96 1.78
N ALA A 89 -14.80 -18.22 2.00
CA ALA A 89 -14.58 -17.46 3.22
C ALA A 89 -15.66 -16.37 3.41
N MET A 90 -16.12 -15.75 2.32
CA MET A 90 -17.20 -14.78 2.36
C MET A 90 -18.54 -15.41 2.75
N ASP A 91 -18.84 -16.60 2.24
CA ASP A 91 -20.07 -17.33 2.57
C ASP A 91 -20.07 -17.78 4.04
N GLU A 92 -18.95 -18.28 4.55
CA GLU A 92 -18.76 -18.62 5.97
C GLU A 92 -19.00 -17.38 6.85
N LEU A 93 -18.35 -16.25 6.53
CA LEU A 93 -18.52 -15.01 7.29
C LEU A 93 -19.96 -14.47 7.25
N ARG A 94 -20.64 -14.61 6.11
CA ARG A 94 -22.07 -14.23 5.98
C ARG A 94 -22.96 -15.09 6.86
N SER A 95 -22.68 -16.39 6.96
CA SER A 95 -23.39 -17.29 7.86
C SER A 95 -23.19 -16.90 9.32
N GLU A 96 -21.94 -16.69 9.73
CA GLU A 96 -21.62 -16.27 11.11
C GLU A 96 -22.31 -14.95 11.49
N VAL A 97 -22.34 -13.97 10.57
CA VAL A 97 -23.03 -12.71 10.79
C VAL A 97 -24.55 -12.91 10.91
N ALA A 98 -25.14 -13.80 10.11
CA ALA A 98 -26.56 -14.13 10.20
C ALA A 98 -26.90 -14.78 11.55
N ASP A 99 -26.07 -15.72 12.01
CA ASP A 99 -26.22 -16.40 13.29
C ASP A 99 -26.07 -15.43 14.47
N LEU A 100 -25.06 -14.56 14.43
CA LEU A 100 -24.87 -13.52 15.45
C LEU A 100 -26.06 -12.55 15.50
N ARG A 101 -26.62 -12.16 14.34
CA ARG A 101 -27.82 -11.32 14.29
C ARG A 101 -29.03 -12.02 14.89
N ALA A 102 -29.20 -13.32 14.65
CA ALA A 102 -30.27 -14.11 15.24
C ALA A 102 -30.12 -14.21 16.76
N GLN A 103 -28.93 -14.54 17.24
CA GLN A 103 -28.63 -14.59 18.68
C GLN A 103 -28.83 -13.23 19.35
N PHE A 104 -28.41 -12.15 18.71
CA PHE A 104 -28.62 -10.79 19.22
C PHE A 104 -30.10 -10.42 19.28
N ALA A 105 -30.90 -10.80 18.29
CA ALA A 105 -32.35 -10.58 18.31
C ALA A 105 -33.03 -11.35 19.44
N VAL A 106 -32.60 -12.60 19.71
CA VAL A 106 -33.08 -13.40 20.86
C VAL A 106 -32.66 -12.74 22.18
N PHE A 107 -31.39 -12.35 22.30
CA PHE A 107 -30.88 -11.67 23.49
C PHE A 107 -31.66 -10.39 23.78
N LYS A 108 -31.91 -9.54 22.78
CA LYS A 108 -32.67 -8.30 22.95
C LYS A 108 -34.09 -8.54 23.49
N LYS A 109 -34.77 -9.59 23.02
CA LYS A 109 -36.11 -9.98 23.51
C LYS A 109 -36.13 -10.43 24.97
N GLN A 110 -34.98 -10.76 25.58
CA GLN A 110 -34.92 -11.11 27.01
C GLN A 110 -34.88 -9.88 27.94
N PHE A 111 -34.66 -8.69 27.39
CA PHE A 111 -34.60 -7.42 28.13
C PHE A 111 -35.77 -6.47 27.81
N GLU A 112 -36.73 -6.91 26.99
CA GLU A 112 -38.04 -6.28 26.76
C GLU A 112 -39.11 -7.04 27.56
#